data_AF-A0A1S1TMU3-F1
#
_entry.id   AF-A0A1S1TMU3-F1
#
_cell.length_a   1.000
_cell.length_b   1.000
_cell.length_c   1.000
_cell.angle_alpha   90.00
_cell.angle_beta   90.00
_cell.angle_gamma   90.00
#
_symmetry.space_group_name_H-M   'P 1'
#
loop_
_entity.id
_entity.type
_entity.pdbx_description
1 polymer ?
#
loop_
_entity_poly.entity_id
_entity_poly.type
_entity_poly.pdbx_seq_one_letter_code
_entity_poly.pdbx_strand_id
1 'polypeptide(L)'
;MSTRLARILTTIFVLAVVLLPIYWLVSTSLKSNREITQEGTLYPHVPTLDNYVRLFTEKQFGSYLTNSLVVTFFSVAIALVVGAMGAYAIVRFRLPFAAERKVGLFLLTLRIIPPVVILIPVYLLMLGLGLLDSWLGLIATYTAFNVTFCVWMMESFFREIPVDLEEAAMVDGDSRFGAFRRITLPLAAPGLAATAIFAVLVTFNEFLFALALTATPRAMTMPRGTATLIGRIDTDWASMAAAGVIGALPIVFFALLVQRHLVRGLTMGAVK
;
A
#
# COMPACT_ATOMS: atom_id res chain seq x y z
N MET A 1 8.24 -8.98 -40.88
CA MET A 1 8.86 -9.99 -39.99
C MET A 1 9.78 -9.34 -38.93
N SER A 2 10.54 -8.30 -39.29
CA SER A 2 11.43 -7.54 -38.38
C SER A 2 10.72 -6.89 -37.17
N THR A 3 9.48 -6.41 -37.33
CA THR A 3 8.74 -5.73 -36.26
C THR A 3 8.27 -6.65 -35.13
N ARG A 4 7.95 -7.93 -35.41
CA ARG A 4 7.61 -8.91 -34.36
C ARG A 4 8.85 -9.32 -33.57
N LEU A 5 9.97 -9.57 -34.26
CA LEU A 5 11.23 -9.92 -33.61
C LEU A 5 11.72 -8.77 -32.72
N ALA A 6 11.68 -7.52 -33.22
CA ALA A 6 12.03 -6.34 -32.43
C ALA A 6 11.17 -6.22 -31.16
N ARG A 7 9.84 -6.39 -31.26
CA ARG A 7 8.94 -6.37 -30.09
C ARG A 7 9.29 -7.46 -29.07
N ILE A 8 9.58 -8.68 -29.53
CA ILE A 8 9.96 -9.78 -28.64
C ILE A 8 11.28 -9.45 -27.93
N LEU A 9 12.29 -8.99 -28.65
CA LEU A 9 13.59 -8.63 -28.08
C LEU A 9 13.47 -7.48 -27.07
N THR A 10 12.69 -6.44 -27.39
CA THR A 10 12.42 -5.35 -26.44
C THR A 10 11.69 -5.86 -25.20
N THR A 11 10.70 -6.75 -25.36
CA THR A 11 9.96 -7.33 -24.23
C THR A 11 10.87 -8.15 -23.31
N ILE A 12 11.74 -8.99 -23.90
CA ILE A 12 12.73 -9.79 -23.15
C ILE A 12 13.72 -8.88 -22.42
N PHE A 13 14.22 -7.83 -23.10
CA PHE A 13 15.13 -6.89 -22.49
C PHE A 13 14.49 -6.16 -21.30
N VAL A 14 13.27 -5.66 -21.45
CA VAL A 14 12.53 -5.00 -20.35
C VAL A 14 12.29 -5.99 -19.20
N LEU A 15 11.88 -7.23 -19.49
CA LEU A 15 11.72 -8.27 -18.48
C LEU A 15 13.02 -8.54 -17.73
N ALA A 16 14.14 -8.67 -18.44
CA ALA A 16 15.44 -8.91 -17.83
C ALA A 16 15.83 -7.77 -16.88
N VAL A 17 15.67 -6.52 -17.30
CA VAL A 17 15.97 -5.33 -16.49
C VAL A 17 15.09 -5.26 -15.24
N VAL A 18 13.79 -5.56 -15.35
CA VAL A 18 12.83 -5.53 -14.23
C VAL A 18 13.06 -6.69 -13.26
N LEU A 19 13.38 -7.89 -13.76
CA LEU A 19 13.60 -9.07 -12.94
C LEU A 19 14.98 -9.12 -12.29
N LEU A 20 15.97 -8.39 -12.81
CA LEU A 20 17.33 -8.36 -12.27
C LEU A 20 17.40 -8.01 -10.77
N PRO A 21 16.78 -6.92 -10.26
CA PRO A 21 16.81 -6.61 -8.83
C PRO A 21 16.07 -7.65 -7.97
N ILE A 22 15.01 -8.26 -8.51
CA ILE A 22 14.27 -9.32 -7.82
C ILE A 22 15.14 -10.58 -7.74
N TYR A 23 15.80 -10.95 -8.83
CA TYR A 23 16.76 -12.03 -8.86
C TYR A 23 17.90 -11.78 -7.87
N TRP A 24 18.46 -10.57 -7.84
CA TRP A 24 19.53 -10.21 -6.91
C TRP A 24 19.07 -10.34 -5.46
N LEU A 25 17.88 -9.86 -5.13
CA LEU A 25 17.29 -9.97 -3.79
C LEU A 25 17.12 -11.45 -3.37
N VAL A 26 16.53 -12.28 -4.24
CA VAL A 26 16.32 -13.71 -3.97
C VAL A 26 17.64 -14.45 -3.87
N SER A 27 18.57 -14.21 -4.79
CA SER A 27 19.93 -14.79 -4.77
C SER A 27 20.65 -14.44 -3.46
N THR A 28 20.61 -13.17 -3.05
CA THR A 28 21.23 -12.68 -1.80
C THR A 28 20.59 -13.32 -0.56
N SER A 29 19.28 -13.55 -0.55
CA SER A 29 18.58 -14.19 0.57
C SER A 29 19.01 -15.64 0.84
N LEU A 30 19.64 -16.29 -0.15
CA LEU A 30 20.09 -17.68 -0.08
C LEU A 30 21.59 -17.80 0.20
N LYS A 31 22.30 -16.69 0.38
CA LYS A 31 23.76 -16.64 0.62
C LYS A 31 24.09 -16.45 2.08
N SER A 32 25.34 -16.72 2.44
CA SER A 32 25.90 -16.30 3.73
C SER A 32 26.35 -14.81 3.68
N ASN A 33 26.37 -14.12 4.82
CA ASN A 33 26.90 -12.75 4.89
C ASN A 33 28.36 -12.66 4.43
N ARG A 34 29.15 -13.71 4.68
CA ARG A 34 30.53 -13.81 4.22
C ARG A 34 30.62 -13.79 2.69
N GLU A 35 29.83 -14.62 2.03
CA GLU A 35 29.78 -14.69 0.56
C GLU A 35 29.33 -13.35 -0.05
N ILE A 36 28.35 -12.69 0.57
CA ILE A 36 27.84 -11.38 0.11
C ILE A 36 28.93 -10.30 0.18
N THR A 37 29.65 -10.24 1.30
CA THR A 37 30.58 -9.13 1.59
C THR A 37 32.01 -9.35 1.08
N GLN A 38 32.46 -10.61 0.97
CA GLN A 38 33.86 -10.92 0.64
C GLN A 38 34.03 -11.45 -0.79
N GLU A 39 33.08 -12.23 -1.30
CA GLU A 39 33.20 -12.90 -2.60
C GLU A 39 32.43 -12.18 -3.71
N GLY A 40 31.30 -11.54 -3.39
CA GLY A 40 30.54 -10.75 -4.36
C GLY A 40 29.94 -11.58 -5.49
N THR A 41 29.53 -12.81 -5.20
CA THR A 41 29.05 -13.79 -6.19
C THR A 41 27.73 -13.35 -6.84
N LEU A 42 27.47 -13.74 -8.09
CA LEU A 42 26.18 -13.45 -8.75
C LEU A 42 25.07 -14.43 -8.35
N TYR A 43 25.42 -15.67 -8.00
CA TYR A 43 24.51 -16.74 -7.60
C TYR A 43 25.04 -17.42 -6.32
N PRO A 44 24.18 -18.03 -5.50
CA PRO A 44 24.63 -18.67 -4.26
C PRO A 44 25.49 -19.90 -4.56
N HIS A 45 26.74 -19.90 -4.11
CA HIS A 45 27.61 -21.09 -4.22
C HIS A 45 27.15 -22.21 -3.27
N VAL A 46 26.72 -21.85 -2.06
CA VAL A 46 26.17 -22.77 -1.07
C VAL A 46 24.80 -22.24 -0.64
N PRO A 47 23.72 -22.58 -1.37
CA PRO A 47 22.37 -22.11 -1.03
C PRO A 47 21.95 -22.60 0.35
N THR A 48 21.44 -21.69 1.19
CA THR A 48 20.89 -22.02 2.51
C THR A 48 19.56 -21.31 2.77
N LEU A 49 18.70 -21.95 3.57
CA LEU A 49 17.47 -21.37 4.10
C LEU A 49 17.62 -20.88 5.55
N ASP A 50 18.82 -20.97 6.13
CA ASP A 50 19.07 -20.58 7.52
C ASP A 50 18.75 -19.11 7.77
N ASN A 51 18.89 -18.24 6.76
CA ASN A 51 18.50 -16.83 6.85
C ASN A 51 17.01 -16.68 7.15
N TYR A 52 16.17 -17.50 6.52
CA TYR A 52 14.73 -17.51 6.75
C TYR A 52 14.40 -18.05 8.15
N VAL A 53 15.05 -19.15 8.56
CA VAL A 53 14.85 -19.73 9.89
C VAL A 53 15.20 -18.72 10.98
N ARG A 54 16.41 -18.14 10.94
CA ARG A 54 16.89 -17.13 11.90
C ARG A 54 15.98 -15.91 11.97
N LEU A 55 15.42 -15.50 10.84
CA LEU A 55 14.52 -14.37 10.79
C LEU A 55 13.28 -14.58 11.70
N PHE A 56 12.71 -15.79 11.69
CA PHE A 56 11.55 -16.13 12.52
C PHE A 56 11.89 -16.59 13.94
N THR A 57 13.02 -17.27 14.14
CA THR A 57 13.39 -17.81 15.46
C THR A 57 14.16 -16.81 16.33
N GLU A 58 14.98 -15.94 15.73
CA GLU A 58 15.90 -15.06 16.46
C GLU A 58 15.54 -13.57 16.33
N LYS A 59 14.94 -13.15 15.21
CA LYS A 59 14.77 -11.72 14.87
C LYS A 59 13.35 -11.17 15.07
N GLN A 60 12.44 -11.93 15.70
CA GLN A 60 11.04 -11.52 15.96
C GLN A 60 10.25 -11.10 14.70
N PHE A 61 10.70 -11.51 13.51
CA PHE A 61 10.13 -11.03 12.26
C PHE A 61 8.68 -11.44 12.05
N GLY A 62 8.26 -12.59 12.60
CA GLY A 62 6.86 -12.99 12.61
C GLY A 62 5.95 -11.95 13.25
N SER A 63 6.41 -11.31 14.34
CA SER A 63 5.69 -10.19 14.97
C SER A 63 5.63 -8.99 14.02
N TYR A 64 6.76 -8.61 13.41
CA TYR A 64 6.81 -7.45 12.51
C TYR A 64 5.92 -7.59 11.28
N LEU A 65 5.91 -8.80 10.70
CA LEU A 65 5.05 -9.12 9.56
C LEU A 65 3.57 -9.06 9.97
N THR A 66 3.22 -9.63 11.13
CA THR A 66 1.85 -9.59 11.66
C THR A 66 1.40 -8.15 11.92
N ASN A 67 2.24 -7.34 12.57
CA ASN A 67 1.99 -5.93 12.82
C ASN A 67 1.73 -5.18 11.51
N SER A 68 2.60 -5.35 10.49
CA SER A 68 2.40 -4.75 9.17
C SER A 68 1.09 -5.15 8.52
N LEU A 69 0.74 -6.45 8.55
CA LEU A 69 -0.50 -6.95 7.94
C LEU A 69 -1.73 -6.37 8.64
N VAL A 70 -1.76 -6.41 9.97
CA VAL A 70 -2.87 -5.91 10.78
C VAL A 70 -3.04 -4.41 10.60
N VAL A 71 -1.98 -3.64 10.81
CA VAL A 71 -2.01 -2.18 10.71
C VAL A 71 -2.38 -1.74 9.29
N THR A 72 -1.85 -2.40 8.26
CA THR A 72 -2.20 -2.10 6.86
C THR A 72 -3.67 -2.42 6.58
N PHE A 73 -4.14 -3.61 6.94
CA PHE A 73 -5.51 -4.04 6.66
C PHE A 73 -6.53 -3.08 7.29
N PHE A 74 -6.42 -2.82 8.59
CA PHE A 74 -7.40 -1.97 9.28
C PHE A 74 -7.30 -0.52 8.83
N SER A 75 -6.10 0.04 8.69
CA SER A 75 -5.97 1.44 8.30
C SER A 75 -6.50 1.71 6.89
N VAL A 76 -6.23 0.80 5.95
CA VAL A 76 -6.72 0.88 4.57
C VAL A 76 -8.22 0.61 4.50
N ALA A 77 -8.74 -0.39 5.22
CA ALA A 77 -10.18 -0.67 5.22
C ALA A 77 -10.99 0.53 5.74
N ILE A 78 -10.57 1.13 6.85
CA ILE A 78 -11.21 2.32 7.41
C ILE A 78 -11.08 3.49 6.42
N ALA A 79 -9.90 3.71 5.86
CA ALA A 79 -9.67 4.80 4.92
C ALA A 79 -10.47 4.66 3.62
N LEU A 80 -10.68 3.44 3.11
CA LEU A 80 -11.51 3.18 1.94
C LEU A 80 -12.99 3.45 2.23
N VAL A 81 -13.50 3.00 3.38
CA VAL A 81 -14.90 3.25 3.77
C VAL A 81 -15.14 4.75 3.92
N VAL A 82 -14.33 5.42 4.74
CA VAL A 82 -14.46 6.86 4.99
C VAL A 82 -14.18 7.66 3.71
N GLY A 83 -13.17 7.27 2.95
CA GLY A 83 -12.77 7.94 1.72
C GLY A 83 -13.80 7.81 0.60
N ALA A 84 -14.38 6.61 0.42
CA ALA A 84 -15.46 6.42 -0.55
C ALA A 84 -16.72 7.20 -0.15
N MET A 85 -17.09 7.21 1.14
CA MET A 85 -18.22 8.02 1.60
C MET A 85 -17.96 9.52 1.41
N GLY A 86 -16.75 9.99 1.73
CA GLY A 86 -16.33 11.38 1.54
C GLY A 86 -16.32 11.79 0.06
N ALA A 87 -15.79 10.95 -0.82
CA ALA A 87 -15.81 11.16 -2.26
C ALA A 87 -17.25 11.22 -2.81
N TYR A 88 -18.11 10.28 -2.39
CA TYR A 88 -19.51 10.28 -2.79
C TYR A 88 -20.22 11.57 -2.35
N ALA A 89 -19.95 12.03 -1.13
CA ALA A 89 -20.48 13.28 -0.61
C ALA A 89 -20.06 14.48 -1.49
N ILE A 90 -18.77 14.57 -1.84
CA ILE A 90 -18.22 15.63 -2.69
C ILE A 90 -18.81 15.61 -4.10
N VAL A 91 -19.05 14.43 -4.68
CA VAL A 91 -19.51 14.30 -6.07
C VAL A 91 -21.02 14.54 -6.20
N ARG A 92 -21.82 14.12 -5.21
CA ARG A 92 -23.29 14.13 -5.32
C ARG A 92 -23.99 15.23 -4.53
N PHE A 93 -23.40 15.73 -3.46
CA PHE A 93 -24.02 16.78 -2.66
C PHE A 93 -23.48 18.14 -3.08
N ARG A 94 -24.38 19.13 -3.11
CA ARG A 94 -23.97 20.54 -3.21
C ARG A 94 -23.46 20.97 -1.85
N LEU A 95 -22.14 21.09 -1.71
CA LEU A 95 -21.55 21.53 -0.46
C LEU A 95 -21.61 23.06 -0.38
N PRO A 96 -21.75 23.63 0.83
CA PRO A 96 -21.74 25.08 0.99
C PRO A 96 -20.41 25.66 0.47
N PHE A 97 -20.44 26.89 -0.04
CA PHE A 97 -19.28 27.64 -0.55
C PHE A 97 -18.58 27.04 -1.79
N ALA A 98 -19.28 26.21 -2.57
CA ALA A 98 -18.73 25.46 -3.70
C ALA A 98 -17.51 24.60 -3.29
N ALA A 99 -17.54 24.09 -2.05
CA ALA A 99 -16.48 23.27 -1.50
C ALA A 99 -16.25 21.99 -2.33
N GLU A 100 -17.26 21.49 -3.05
CA GLU A 100 -17.14 20.35 -3.95
C GLU A 100 -16.09 20.54 -5.07
N ARG A 101 -15.79 21.78 -5.47
CA ARG A 101 -14.72 22.10 -6.44
C ARG A 101 -13.36 22.38 -5.79
N LYS A 102 -13.36 22.75 -4.51
CA LYS A 102 -12.16 23.20 -3.77
C LYS A 102 -11.56 22.10 -2.89
N VAL A 103 -12.37 21.19 -2.38
CA VAL A 103 -11.97 20.15 -1.42
C VAL A 103 -11.06 19.12 -2.09
N GLY A 104 -11.39 18.62 -3.28
CA GLY A 104 -10.51 17.68 -3.99
C GLY A 104 -9.12 18.25 -4.26
N LEU A 105 -9.03 19.50 -4.74
CA LEU A 105 -7.76 20.21 -4.96
C LEU A 105 -7.01 20.53 -3.66
N PHE A 106 -7.74 20.92 -2.60
CA PHE A 106 -7.16 21.22 -1.30
C PHE A 106 -6.58 19.96 -0.62
N LEU A 107 -7.30 18.83 -0.69
CA LEU A 107 -6.84 17.53 -0.19
C LEU A 107 -5.58 17.08 -0.93
N LEU A 108 -5.47 17.35 -2.24
CA LEU A 108 -4.23 17.14 -2.99
C LEU A 108 -3.07 17.99 -2.48
N THR A 109 -3.31 19.28 -2.21
CA THR A 109 -2.27 20.19 -1.69
C THR A 109 -1.73 19.72 -0.34
N LEU A 110 -2.57 19.16 0.54
CA LEU A 110 -2.14 18.59 1.82
C LEU A 110 -1.17 17.42 1.64
N ARG A 111 -1.21 16.72 0.51
CA ARG A 111 -0.32 15.59 0.23
C ARG A 111 1.04 15.98 -0.34
N ILE A 112 1.18 17.22 -0.80
CA ILE A 112 2.48 17.77 -1.23
C ILE A 112 3.38 17.99 -0.01
N ILE A 113 2.79 18.21 1.17
CA ILE A 113 3.53 18.39 2.42
C ILE A 113 4.31 17.10 2.73
N PRO A 114 5.65 17.18 2.86
CA PRO A 114 6.45 16.02 3.23
C PRO A 114 6.02 15.47 4.60
N PRO A 115 5.76 14.16 4.75
CA PRO A 115 5.31 13.56 6.01
C PRO A 115 6.21 13.88 7.21
N VAL A 116 7.51 14.07 6.98
CA VAL A 116 8.50 14.45 8.01
C VAL A 116 8.17 15.76 8.71
N VAL A 117 7.54 16.72 8.03
CA VAL A 117 7.16 18.02 8.62
C VAL A 117 6.09 17.84 9.69
N ILE A 118 5.22 16.84 9.49
CA ILE A 118 4.04 16.56 10.32
C ILE A 118 4.36 15.52 11.40
N LEU A 119 5.56 14.92 11.36
CA LEU A 119 5.98 13.85 12.24
C LEU A 119 5.98 14.26 13.71
N ILE A 120 6.55 15.42 14.04
CA ILE A 120 6.64 15.91 15.42
C ILE A 120 5.23 16.17 16.01
N PRO A 121 4.32 16.91 15.34
CA PRO A 121 2.94 17.06 15.80
C PRO A 121 2.23 15.72 16.02
N VAL A 122 2.35 14.78 15.08
CA VAL A 122 1.74 13.45 15.20
C VAL A 122 2.32 12.68 16.38
N TYR A 123 3.64 12.72 16.57
CA TYR A 123 4.30 12.09 17.72
C TYR A 123 3.79 12.65 19.05
N LEU A 124 3.72 13.98 19.19
CA LEU A 124 3.22 14.64 20.40
C LEU A 124 1.74 14.31 20.66
N LEU A 125 0.93 14.22 19.60
CA LEU A 125 -0.47 13.80 19.70
C LEU A 125 -0.59 12.36 20.20
N MET A 126 0.15 11.42 19.59
CA MET A 126 0.13 10.02 19.99
C MET A 126 0.70 9.84 21.41
N LEU A 127 1.69 10.63 21.80
CA LEU A 127 2.23 10.67 23.17
C LEU A 127 1.14 11.12 24.15
N GLY A 128 0.46 12.24 23.88
CA GLY A 128 -0.60 12.77 24.74
C GLY A 128 -1.81 11.84 24.87
N LEU A 129 -2.10 11.05 23.83
CA LEU A 129 -3.16 10.04 23.84
C LEU A 129 -2.72 8.69 24.45
N GLY A 130 -1.45 8.52 24.79
CA GLY A 130 -0.91 7.24 25.27
C GLY A 130 -0.92 6.12 24.22
N LEU A 131 -0.89 6.48 22.93
CA LEU A 131 -0.98 5.54 21.79
C LEU A 131 0.37 5.21 21.14
N LEU A 132 1.48 5.67 21.73
CA LEU A 132 2.81 5.25 21.29
C LEU A 132 2.99 3.73 21.46
N ASP A 133 3.81 3.15 20.59
CA ASP A 133 4.14 1.74 20.57
C ASP A 133 2.91 0.82 20.52
N SER A 134 1.86 1.23 19.80
CA SER A 134 0.60 0.51 19.69
C SER A 134 0.11 0.40 18.24
N TRP A 135 -0.63 -0.67 17.93
CA TRP A 135 -1.31 -0.79 16.63
C TRP A 135 -2.34 0.32 16.42
N LEU A 136 -3.05 0.72 17.48
CA LEU A 136 -4.09 1.75 17.38
C LEU A 136 -3.51 3.10 16.96
N GLY A 137 -2.37 3.49 17.52
CA GLY A 137 -1.65 4.71 17.12
C GLY A 137 -1.23 4.70 15.65
N LEU A 138 -0.71 3.56 15.16
CA LEU A 138 -0.35 3.41 13.75
C LEU A 138 -1.58 3.38 12.84
N ILE A 139 -2.62 2.64 13.19
CA ILE A 139 -3.86 2.56 12.41
C ILE A 139 -4.48 3.94 12.27
N ALA A 140 -4.62 4.70 13.37
CA ALA A 140 -5.16 6.04 13.34
C ALA A 140 -4.32 6.99 12.47
N THR A 141 -2.99 6.94 12.62
CA THR A 141 -2.06 7.76 11.83
C THR A 141 -2.19 7.43 10.34
N TYR A 142 -2.08 6.16 9.96
CA TYR A 142 -2.14 5.74 8.55
C TYR A 142 -3.51 5.96 7.94
N THR A 143 -4.60 5.75 8.68
CA THR A 143 -5.95 6.08 8.20
C THR A 143 -6.06 7.57 7.88
N ALA A 144 -5.58 8.46 8.74
CA ALA A 144 -5.66 9.90 8.50
C ALA A 144 -4.98 10.31 7.19
N PHE A 145 -3.80 9.73 6.89
CA PHE A 145 -3.10 9.97 5.62
C PHE A 145 -3.81 9.33 4.42
N ASN A 146 -4.28 8.09 4.58
CA ASN A 146 -4.90 7.34 3.49
C ASN A 146 -6.28 7.86 3.11
N VAL A 147 -7.05 8.44 4.04
CA VAL A 147 -8.39 8.98 3.74
C VAL A 147 -8.29 10.03 2.63
N THR A 148 -7.35 10.97 2.73
CA THR A 148 -7.12 12.02 1.73
C THR A 148 -6.88 11.43 0.34
N PHE A 149 -6.07 10.36 0.26
CA PHE A 149 -5.83 9.64 -0.98
C PHE A 149 -7.08 8.93 -1.50
N CYS A 150 -7.79 8.22 -0.62
CA CYS A 150 -8.96 7.45 -0.99
C CYS A 150 -10.10 8.34 -1.48
N VAL A 151 -10.32 9.50 -0.82
CA VAL A 151 -11.29 10.50 -1.29
C VAL A 151 -10.93 10.95 -2.70
N TRP A 152 -9.68 11.37 -2.91
CA TRP A 152 -9.25 11.91 -4.21
C TRP A 152 -9.39 10.88 -5.34
N MET A 153 -8.93 9.64 -5.12
CA MET A 153 -9.06 8.57 -6.12
C MET A 153 -10.53 8.22 -6.38
N MET A 154 -11.33 8.01 -5.33
CA MET A 154 -12.72 7.61 -5.50
C MET A 154 -13.57 8.72 -6.12
N GLU A 155 -13.21 9.99 -5.92
CA GLU A 155 -13.87 11.12 -6.55
C GLU A 155 -13.82 11.01 -8.08
N SER A 156 -12.65 10.70 -8.66
CA SER A 156 -12.53 10.58 -10.12
C SER A 156 -13.41 9.47 -10.67
N PHE A 157 -13.46 8.32 -9.99
CA PHE A 157 -14.30 7.20 -10.42
C PHE A 157 -15.81 7.48 -10.26
N PHE A 158 -16.23 8.13 -9.18
CA PHE A 158 -17.64 8.44 -8.99
C PHE A 158 -18.15 9.52 -9.95
N ARG A 159 -17.29 10.45 -10.40
CA ARG A 159 -17.66 11.45 -11.41
C ARG A 159 -17.96 10.83 -12.78
N GLU A 160 -17.39 9.68 -13.10
CA GLU A 160 -17.64 8.96 -14.35
C GLU A 160 -19.01 8.25 -14.38
N ILE A 161 -19.61 8.00 -13.21
CA ILE A 161 -20.89 7.30 -13.11
C ILE A 161 -22.03 8.31 -13.33
N PRO A 162 -22.91 8.12 -14.34
CA PRO A 162 -24.05 8.99 -14.58
C PRO A 162 -24.98 9.08 -13.36
N VAL A 163 -25.41 10.29 -13.01
CA VAL A 163 -26.28 10.53 -11.86
C VAL A 163 -27.67 9.90 -12.05
N ASP A 164 -28.13 9.83 -13.30
CA ASP A 164 -29.44 9.28 -13.69
C ASP A 164 -29.66 7.84 -13.22
N LEU A 165 -28.59 7.04 -13.10
CA LEU A 165 -28.66 5.66 -12.59
C LEU A 165 -29.05 5.62 -11.10
N GLU A 166 -28.55 6.57 -10.32
CA GLU A 166 -28.89 6.69 -8.90
C GLU A 166 -30.30 7.27 -8.74
N GLU A 167 -30.69 8.23 -9.59
CA GLU A 167 -32.03 8.81 -9.60
C GLU A 167 -33.09 7.79 -9.97
N ALA A 168 -32.85 6.94 -10.97
CA ALA A 168 -33.74 5.83 -11.32
C ALA A 168 -33.96 4.89 -10.12
N ALA A 169 -32.89 4.48 -9.43
CA ALA A 169 -33.01 3.65 -8.23
C ALA A 169 -33.82 4.34 -7.11
N MET A 170 -33.63 5.65 -6.92
CA MET A 170 -34.41 6.42 -5.93
C MET A 170 -35.89 6.53 -6.30
N VAL A 171 -36.22 6.62 -7.60
CA VAL A 171 -37.62 6.56 -8.09
C VAL A 171 -38.23 5.18 -7.83
N ASP A 172 -37.44 4.11 -7.94
CA ASP A 172 -37.84 2.73 -7.60
C ASP A 172 -37.94 2.46 -6.08
N GLY A 173 -37.72 3.48 -5.24
CA GLY A 173 -37.90 3.42 -3.79
C GLY A 173 -36.62 3.15 -2.99
N ASP A 174 -35.45 3.10 -3.62
CA ASP A 174 -34.19 3.03 -2.87
C ASP A 174 -33.92 4.37 -2.15
N SER A 175 -33.44 4.30 -0.91
CA SER A 175 -32.84 5.48 -0.27
C SER A 175 -31.56 5.88 -0.99
N ARG A 176 -31.10 7.13 -0.84
CA ARG A 176 -29.82 7.58 -1.43
C ARG A 176 -28.63 6.71 -1.00
N PHE A 177 -28.59 6.26 0.26
CA PHE A 177 -27.56 5.31 0.72
C PHE A 177 -27.74 3.91 0.10
N GLY A 178 -29.00 3.50 -0.13
CA GLY A 178 -29.33 2.30 -0.91
C GLY A 178 -28.78 2.38 -2.34
N ALA A 179 -29.08 3.47 -3.06
CA ALA A 179 -28.56 3.74 -4.39
C ALA A 179 -27.02 3.77 -4.42
N PHE A 180 -26.38 4.43 -3.46
CA PHE A 180 -24.91 4.41 -3.32
C PHE A 180 -24.36 2.98 -3.21
N ARG A 181 -24.92 2.17 -2.28
CA ARG A 181 -24.41 0.83 -2.00
C ARG A 181 -24.71 -0.17 -3.12
N ARG A 182 -25.86 -0.05 -3.80
CA ARG A 182 -26.36 -1.03 -4.78
C ARG A 182 -26.02 -0.65 -6.23
N ILE A 183 -25.86 0.63 -6.53
CA ILE A 183 -25.61 1.14 -7.88
C ILE A 183 -24.20 1.71 -7.98
N THR A 184 -23.90 2.77 -7.24
CA THR A 184 -22.64 3.53 -7.39
C THR A 184 -21.41 2.71 -7.00
N LEU A 185 -21.44 2.04 -5.84
CA LEU A 185 -20.28 1.32 -5.31
C LEU A 185 -19.91 0.08 -6.16
N PRO A 186 -20.84 -0.77 -6.65
CA PRO A 186 -20.51 -1.85 -7.56
C PRO A 186 -19.98 -1.37 -8.92
N LEU A 187 -20.54 -0.29 -9.47
CA LEU A 187 -20.04 0.30 -10.71
C LEU A 187 -18.62 0.88 -10.55
N ALA A 188 -18.32 1.44 -9.37
CA ALA A 188 -16.99 1.93 -9.02
C ALA A 188 -16.03 0.83 -8.51
N ALA A 189 -16.42 -0.44 -8.51
CA ALA A 189 -15.59 -1.53 -7.96
C ALA A 189 -14.17 -1.60 -8.55
N PRO A 190 -13.94 -1.37 -9.87
CA PRO A 190 -12.58 -1.30 -10.41
C PRO A 190 -11.75 -0.16 -9.82
N GLY A 191 -12.38 1.00 -9.57
CA GLY A 191 -11.75 2.14 -8.93
C GLY A 191 -11.45 1.93 -7.45
N LEU A 192 -12.37 1.29 -6.74
CA LEU A 192 -12.17 0.87 -5.34
C LEU A 192 -11.00 -0.11 -5.22
N ALA A 193 -10.92 -1.08 -6.15
CA ALA A 193 -9.84 -2.04 -6.26
C ALA A 193 -8.48 -1.37 -6.53
N ALA A 194 -8.41 -0.45 -7.48
CA ALA A 194 -7.20 0.34 -7.76
C ALA A 194 -6.76 1.11 -6.51
N THR A 195 -7.69 1.85 -5.89
CA THR A 195 -7.44 2.64 -4.69
C THR A 195 -6.93 1.78 -3.54
N ALA A 196 -7.53 0.61 -3.33
CA ALA A 196 -7.12 -0.34 -2.30
C ALA A 196 -5.68 -0.84 -2.51
N ILE A 197 -5.30 -1.23 -3.72
CA ILE A 197 -3.94 -1.70 -4.03
C ILE A 197 -2.92 -0.62 -3.72
N PHE A 198 -3.15 0.61 -4.18
CA PHE A 198 -2.24 1.72 -3.92
C PHE A 198 -2.16 2.06 -2.43
N ALA A 199 -3.29 2.06 -1.72
CA ALA A 199 -3.32 2.33 -0.29
C ALA A 199 -2.56 1.26 0.50
N VAL A 200 -2.75 -0.03 0.17
CA VAL A 200 -1.98 -1.14 0.75
C VAL A 200 -0.49 -0.97 0.45
N LEU A 201 -0.12 -0.70 -0.80
CA LEU A 201 1.28 -0.55 -1.20
C LEU A 201 1.97 0.57 -0.43
N VAL A 202 1.35 1.75 -0.34
CA VAL A 202 1.91 2.90 0.39
C VAL A 202 2.01 2.61 1.88
N THR A 203 0.97 2.01 2.47
CA THR A 203 0.92 1.77 3.93
C THR A 203 1.87 0.65 4.35
N PHE A 204 1.95 -0.41 3.58
CA PHE A 204 2.79 -1.57 3.92
C PHE A 204 4.29 -1.22 3.84
N ASN A 205 4.65 -0.25 3.00
CA ASN A 205 6.02 0.27 2.87
C ASN A 205 6.27 1.50 3.75
N GLU A 206 5.31 1.92 4.58
CA GLU A 206 5.48 3.09 5.45
C GLU A 206 6.51 2.77 6.54
N PHE A 207 7.53 3.61 6.61
CA PHE A 207 8.66 3.44 7.53
C PHE A 207 8.79 4.58 8.55
N LEU A 208 8.51 5.81 8.14
CA LEU A 208 8.85 7.00 8.90
C LEU A 208 8.04 7.12 10.20
N PHE A 209 6.72 6.98 10.12
CA PHE A 209 5.87 7.02 11.30
C PHE A 209 6.04 5.75 12.14
N ALA A 210 6.21 4.59 11.52
CA ALA A 210 6.55 3.37 12.28
C ALA A 210 7.84 3.56 13.09
N LEU A 211 8.88 4.15 12.50
CA LEU A 211 10.15 4.43 13.18
C LEU A 211 9.95 5.39 14.37
N ALA A 212 9.17 6.45 14.20
CA ALA A 212 8.99 7.47 15.23
C ALA A 212 8.02 7.02 16.35
N LEU A 213 6.99 6.26 16.01
CA LEU A 213 5.88 5.95 16.93
C LEU A 213 6.06 4.61 17.66
N THR A 214 7.02 3.76 17.25
CA THR A 214 7.18 2.41 17.82
C THR A 214 8.58 2.14 18.37
N ALA A 215 8.62 1.52 19.54
CA ALA A 215 9.85 1.26 20.29
C ALA A 215 10.11 -0.24 20.51
N THR A 216 9.06 -1.07 20.59
CA THR A 216 9.16 -2.50 20.92
C THR A 216 8.55 -3.39 19.85
N PRO A 217 8.96 -4.67 19.75
CA PRO A 217 8.43 -5.61 18.75
C PRO A 217 6.90 -5.79 18.74
N ARG A 218 6.21 -5.31 19.79
CA ARG A 218 4.76 -5.31 19.89
C ARG A 218 4.08 -4.54 18.76
N ALA A 219 4.66 -3.44 18.29
CA ALA A 219 4.04 -2.58 17.29
C ALA A 219 4.92 -2.26 16.07
N MET A 220 6.19 -2.67 16.07
CA MET A 220 7.08 -2.46 14.91
C MET A 220 6.49 -3.08 13.64
N THR A 221 6.36 -2.29 12.58
CA THR A 221 6.04 -2.80 11.25
C THR A 221 7.25 -3.51 10.64
N MET A 222 7.01 -4.33 9.62
CA MET A 222 8.05 -5.05 8.88
C MET A 222 9.18 -4.13 8.36
N PRO A 223 8.92 -2.99 7.68
CA PRO A 223 10.00 -2.09 7.26
C PRO A 223 10.84 -1.58 8.45
N ARG A 224 10.17 -1.19 9.55
CA ARG A 224 10.84 -0.69 10.76
C ARG A 224 11.61 -1.76 11.52
N GLY A 225 11.06 -2.98 11.60
CA GLY A 225 11.72 -4.14 12.20
C GLY A 225 12.92 -4.59 11.39
N THR A 226 12.82 -4.58 10.07
CA THR A 226 13.92 -4.93 9.15
C THR A 226 15.10 -3.95 9.29
N ALA A 227 14.84 -2.67 9.55
CA ALA A 227 15.89 -1.69 9.81
C ALA A 227 16.75 -2.02 11.05
N THR A 228 16.27 -2.87 11.98
CA THR A 228 17.06 -3.32 13.13
C THR A 228 18.16 -4.33 12.74
N LEU A 229 18.10 -4.89 11.54
CA LEU A 229 19.14 -5.79 10.99
C LEU A 229 20.38 -5.03 10.52
N ILE A 230 20.30 -3.70 10.45
CA ILE A 230 21.43 -2.81 10.21
C ILE A 230 22.10 -2.59 11.57
N GLY A 231 23.12 -3.40 11.85
CA GLY A 231 23.92 -3.29 13.06
C GLY A 231 24.93 -2.14 12.98
N ARG A 232 25.47 -1.76 14.16
CA ARG A 232 26.51 -0.72 14.25
C ARG A 232 27.89 -1.19 13.77
N ILE A 233 28.13 -2.50 13.83
CA ILE A 233 29.42 -3.14 13.47
C ILE A 233 29.24 -3.90 12.16
N ASP A 234 28.30 -4.85 12.13
CA ASP A 234 27.99 -5.64 10.94
C ASP A 234 26.51 -5.50 10.55
N THR A 235 26.24 -5.51 9.25
CA THR A 235 24.89 -5.57 8.68
C THR A 235 24.57 -7.01 8.30
N ASP A 236 23.41 -7.50 8.72
CA ASP A 236 22.93 -8.82 8.33
C ASP A 236 22.22 -8.76 6.97
N TRP A 237 23.00 -8.60 5.90
CA TRP A 237 22.55 -8.51 4.51
C TRP A 237 21.69 -9.71 4.10
N ALA A 238 22.10 -10.91 4.52
CA ALA A 238 21.43 -12.14 4.19
C ALA A 238 20.02 -12.21 4.79
N SER A 239 19.87 -11.94 6.09
CA SER A 239 18.55 -11.88 6.73
C SER A 239 17.71 -10.71 6.24
N MET A 240 18.33 -9.57 5.92
CA MET A 240 17.63 -8.40 5.35
C MET A 240 17.08 -8.70 3.95
N ALA A 241 17.84 -9.41 3.12
CA ALA A 241 17.36 -9.87 1.81
C ALA A 241 16.21 -10.88 1.96
N ALA A 242 16.31 -11.84 2.88
CA ALA A 242 15.22 -12.78 3.18
C ALA A 242 13.94 -12.06 3.69
N ALA A 243 14.10 -11.06 4.55
CA ALA A 243 13.01 -10.19 4.98
C ALA A 243 12.36 -9.45 3.81
N GLY A 244 13.15 -8.95 2.86
CA GLY A 244 12.65 -8.33 1.63
C GLY A 244 11.85 -9.30 0.75
N VAL A 245 12.33 -10.54 0.57
CA VAL A 245 11.61 -11.58 -0.19
C VAL A 245 10.25 -11.88 0.45
N ILE A 246 10.22 -12.16 1.77
CA ILE A 246 8.96 -12.47 2.47
C ILE A 246 8.06 -11.24 2.49
N GLY A 247 8.62 -10.05 2.72
CA GLY A 247 7.89 -8.78 2.77
C GLY A 247 7.19 -8.44 1.45
N ALA A 248 7.72 -8.89 0.31
CA ALA A 248 7.07 -8.69 -0.99
C ALA A 248 5.86 -9.61 -1.20
N LEU A 249 5.81 -10.79 -0.57
CA LEU A 249 4.76 -11.79 -0.81
C LEU A 249 3.35 -11.29 -0.50
N PRO A 250 3.06 -10.62 0.64
CA PRO A 250 1.72 -10.10 0.92
C PRO A 250 1.23 -9.10 -0.11
N ILE A 251 2.11 -8.21 -0.60
CA ILE A 251 1.75 -7.19 -1.59
C ILE A 251 1.40 -7.87 -2.92
N VAL A 252 2.23 -8.83 -3.36
CA VAL A 252 1.97 -9.60 -4.59
C VAL A 252 0.67 -10.38 -4.45
N PHE A 253 0.45 -11.07 -3.33
CA PHE A 253 -0.77 -11.82 -3.07
C PHE A 253 -2.01 -10.92 -3.11
N PHE A 254 -1.96 -9.75 -2.44
CA PHE A 254 -3.05 -8.79 -2.45
C PHE A 254 -3.33 -8.24 -3.85
N ALA A 255 -2.27 -7.89 -4.60
CA ALA A 255 -2.40 -7.44 -5.98
C ALA A 255 -3.06 -8.52 -6.86
N LEU A 256 -2.67 -9.79 -6.73
CA LEU A 256 -3.27 -10.91 -7.46
C LEU A 256 -4.74 -11.15 -7.12
N LEU A 257 -5.14 -10.91 -5.87
CA LEU A 257 -6.54 -11.05 -5.43
C LEU A 257 -7.43 -9.93 -6.02
N VAL A 258 -6.87 -8.74 -6.16
CA VAL A 258 -7.60 -7.53 -6.57
C VAL A 258 -7.56 -7.28 -8.09
N GLN A 259 -6.54 -7.77 -8.82
CA GLN A 259 -6.34 -7.56 -10.26
C GLN A 259 -7.57 -7.92 -11.13
N ARG A 260 -8.37 -8.92 -10.73
CA ARG A 260 -9.58 -9.33 -11.47
C ARG A 260 -10.63 -8.21 -11.57
N HIS A 261 -10.62 -7.27 -10.64
CA HIS A 261 -11.50 -6.09 -10.65
C HIS A 261 -10.93 -4.96 -11.51
N LEU A 262 -9.60 -4.85 -11.63
CA LEU A 262 -8.91 -3.88 -12.48
C LEU A 262 -9.13 -4.16 -13.98
N VAL A 263 -8.97 -5.42 -14.38
CA VAL A 263 -9.08 -5.82 -15.80
C VAL A 263 -10.48 -5.52 -16.35
N ARG A 264 -11.54 -5.72 -15.55
CA ARG A 264 -12.92 -5.40 -15.95
C ARG A 264 -13.17 -3.90 -16.15
N GLY A 265 -12.52 -3.04 -15.35
CA GLY A 265 -12.66 -1.58 -15.48
C GLY A 265 -11.96 -1.02 -16.72
N LEU A 266 -10.76 -1.53 -17.03
CA LEU A 266 -9.98 -1.11 -18.20
C LEU A 266 -10.67 -1.49 -19.52
N THR A 267 -11.38 -2.62 -19.57
CA THR A 267 -12.08 -3.06 -20.79
C THR A 267 -13.36 -2.27 -21.08
N MET A 268 -13.99 -1.65 -20.08
CA MET A 268 -15.20 -0.83 -20.29
C MET A 268 -14.88 0.61 -20.70
N GLY A 269 -13.70 1.13 -20.34
CA GLY A 269 -13.23 2.47 -20.74
C GLY A 269 -12.52 2.54 -22.09
N ALA A 270 -12.09 1.40 -22.65
CA ALA A 270 -11.36 1.32 -23.92
C ALA A 270 -12.27 1.28 -25.17
N VAL A 271 -13.60 1.28 -24.98
CA VAL A 271 -14.59 1.44 -26.05
C VAL A 271 -15.24 2.81 -25.91
N LYS A 272 -14.54 3.84 -26.41
CA LYS A 272 -15.12 5.10 -26.84
C LYS A 272 -14.59 5.42 -28.23
#